data_AF-A0A0M4GZG9-F1
#
_entry.id   AF-A0A0M4GZG9-F1
#
_cell.length_a   1.000
_cell.length_b   1.000
_cell.length_c   1.000
_cell.angle_alpha   90.00
_cell.angle_beta   90.00
_cell.angle_gamma   90.00
#
_symmetry.space_group_name_H-M   'P 1'
#
loop_
_entity.id
_entity.type
_entity.pdbx_description
1 polymer ?
#
loop_
_entity_poly.entity_id
_entity_poly.type
_entity_poly.pdbx_seq_one_letter_code
_entity_poly.pdbx_strand_id
1 'polypeptide(L)'
;MQQIKINHGFTLIELMVTIAVLAIVATIAAPSFSNMMLMQSLNKSTQELILVMNEARAKAALERKEITVQLNTSIVENDDHQLNWIASGKSILKAGSDTSLVFLPMGLVKGATTDTSFVICDQASGSVSKTVVISRMGTVQQVEEGTC
;
A
#
# COMPACT_ATOMS: atom_id res chain seq x y z
N MET A 1 58.46 -31.22 -18.80
CA MET A 1 58.70 -29.77 -18.66
C MET A 1 57.39 -29.12 -18.27
N GLN A 2 57.31 -28.57 -17.07
CA GLN A 2 56.09 -28.00 -16.50
C GLN A 2 55.87 -26.59 -17.09
N GLN A 3 54.76 -26.39 -17.79
CA GLN A 3 54.38 -25.11 -18.38
C GLN A 3 54.09 -24.08 -17.27
N ILE A 4 54.84 -22.98 -17.25
CA ILE A 4 54.61 -21.85 -16.34
C ILE A 4 53.37 -21.09 -16.85
N LYS A 5 52.27 -21.13 -16.10
CA LYS A 5 51.11 -20.27 -16.34
C LYS A 5 51.46 -18.85 -15.90
N ILE A 6 51.40 -17.90 -16.83
CA ILE A 6 51.54 -16.47 -16.55
C ILE A 6 50.18 -15.98 -16.02
N ASN A 7 50.12 -15.57 -14.75
CA ASN A 7 48.95 -14.92 -14.19
C ASN A 7 48.88 -13.48 -14.72
N HIS A 8 47.92 -13.19 -15.59
CA HIS A 8 47.61 -11.82 -15.99
C HIS A 8 46.85 -11.13 -14.85
N GLY A 9 47.50 -10.15 -14.21
CA GLY A 9 46.89 -9.30 -13.18
C GLY A 9 46.19 -8.07 -13.77
N PHE A 10 45.26 -7.49 -13.01
CA PHE A 10 44.55 -6.26 -13.37
C PHE A 10 45.46 -5.03 -13.18
N THR A 11 45.39 -4.05 -14.07
CA THR A 11 46.16 -2.81 -13.93
C THR A 11 45.44 -1.80 -13.02
N LEU A 12 46.18 -0.90 -12.36
CA LEU A 12 45.57 0.17 -11.54
C LEU A 12 44.63 1.06 -12.36
N ILE A 13 45.00 1.36 -13.60
CA ILE A 13 44.17 2.20 -14.48
C ILE A 13 42.87 1.51 -14.86
N GLU A 14 42.90 0.19 -15.10
CA GLU A 14 41.70 -0.59 -15.40
C GLU A 14 40.76 -0.63 -14.18
N LEU A 15 41.31 -0.72 -12.96
CA LEU A 15 40.51 -0.62 -11.74
C LEU A 15 39.85 0.75 -11.63
N MET A 16 40.60 1.82 -11.88
CA MET A 16 40.06 3.19 -11.81
C MET A 16 38.95 3.42 -12.85
N VAL A 17 39.12 2.92 -14.07
CA VAL A 17 38.10 3.05 -15.13
C VAL A 17 36.87 2.20 -14.80
N THR A 18 37.04 0.96 -14.32
CA THR A 18 35.89 0.11 -13.96
C THR A 18 35.08 0.69 -12.81
N ILE A 19 35.71 1.20 -11.74
CA ILE A 19 34.96 1.85 -10.64
C ILE A 19 34.28 3.14 -11.11
N ALA A 20 34.90 3.90 -12.03
CA ALA A 20 34.31 5.13 -12.57
C ALA A 20 33.05 4.82 -13.40
N VAL A 21 33.11 3.80 -14.27
CA VAL A 21 31.93 3.37 -15.06
C VAL A 21 30.85 2.79 -14.15
N LEU A 22 31.22 1.97 -13.16
CA LEU A 22 30.29 1.40 -12.18
C LEU A 22 29.57 2.49 -11.37
N ALA A 23 30.28 3.55 -10.98
CA ALA A 23 29.67 4.69 -10.30
C ALA A 23 28.62 5.40 -11.16
N ILE A 24 28.91 5.65 -12.44
CA ILE A 24 27.95 6.28 -13.37
C ILE A 24 26.70 5.42 -13.51
N VAL A 25 26.85 4.11 -13.75
CA VAL A 25 25.72 3.19 -13.88
C VAL A 25 24.89 3.13 -12.60
N ALA A 26 25.55 3.07 -11.43
CA ALA A 26 24.88 3.02 -10.14
C ALA A 26 24.02 4.27 -9.87
N THR A 27 24.50 5.47 -10.25
CA THR A 27 23.75 6.72 -10.05
C THR A 27 22.45 6.80 -10.86
N ILE A 28 22.41 6.18 -12.04
CA ILE A 28 21.20 6.14 -12.88
C ILE A 28 20.22 5.10 -12.33
N ALA A 29 20.71 3.96 -11.82
CA ALA A 29 19.88 2.86 -11.34
C ALA A 29 19.24 3.11 -9.96
N ALA A 30 19.95 3.78 -9.05
CA ALA A 30 19.53 3.96 -7.66
C ALA A 30 18.16 4.66 -7.45
N PRO A 31 17.82 5.80 -8.11
CA PRO A 31 16.58 6.54 -7.80
C PRO A 31 15.30 5.76 -8.13
N SER A 32 15.33 4.86 -9.13
CA SER A 32 14.13 4.13 -9.57
C SER A 32 13.56 3.18 -8.51
N PHE A 33 14.40 2.68 -7.59
CA PHE A 33 13.95 1.76 -6.53
C PHE A 33 13.06 2.44 -5.50
N SER A 34 13.28 3.73 -5.22
CA SER A 34 12.49 4.46 -4.22
C SER A 34 11.02 4.59 -4.65
N ASN A 35 10.78 4.95 -5.92
CA ASN A 35 9.43 5.06 -6.45
C ASN A 35 8.72 3.69 -6.49
N MET A 36 9.45 2.64 -6.89
CA MET A 36 8.89 1.28 -6.91
C MET A 36 8.45 0.82 -5.51
N MET A 37 9.27 1.06 -4.48
CA MET A 37 8.92 0.72 -3.09
C MET A 37 7.69 1.51 -2.59
N LEU A 38 7.59 2.80 -2.93
CA LEU A 38 6.42 3.63 -2.59
C LEU A 38 5.15 3.04 -3.21
N MET A 39 5.16 2.74 -4.51
CA MET A 39 4.02 2.14 -5.21
C MET A 39 3.66 0.76 -4.66
N GLN A 40 4.64 -0.06 -4.28
CA GLN A 40 4.39 -1.33 -3.62
C GLN A 40 3.67 -1.15 -2.28
N SER A 41 4.10 -0.17 -1.46
CA SER A 41 3.45 0.11 -0.18
C SER A 41 2.02 0.64 -0.35
N LEU A 42 1.78 1.49 -1.36
CA LEU A 42 0.46 2.02 -1.68
C LEU A 42 -0.49 0.91 -2.16
N ASN A 43 -0.02 0.06 -3.08
CA ASN A 43 -0.78 -1.10 -3.55
C ASN A 43 -1.10 -2.05 -2.40
N LYS A 44 -0.11 -2.38 -1.56
CA LYS A 44 -0.31 -3.25 -0.40
C LYS A 44 -1.36 -2.67 0.56
N SER A 45 -1.23 -1.39 0.92
CA SER A 45 -2.20 -0.70 1.79
C SER A 45 -3.62 -0.74 1.22
N THR A 46 -3.75 -0.49 -0.08
CA THR A 46 -5.04 -0.51 -0.79
C THR A 46 -5.67 -1.90 -0.77
N GLN A 47 -4.88 -2.94 -1.06
CA GLN A 47 -5.36 -4.33 -1.04
C GLN A 47 -5.73 -4.79 0.37
N GLU A 48 -4.95 -4.42 1.38
CA GLU A 48 -5.27 -4.69 2.78
C GLU A 48 -6.58 -4.00 3.19
N LEU A 49 -6.82 -2.76 2.75
CA LEU A 49 -8.09 -2.07 3.01
C LEU A 49 -9.27 -2.82 2.38
N ILE A 50 -9.13 -3.23 1.11
CA ILE A 50 -10.17 -3.99 0.40
C ILE A 50 -10.44 -5.31 1.11
N LEU A 51 -9.41 -6.00 1.59
CA LEU A 51 -9.53 -7.24 2.36
C LEU A 51 -10.31 -7.00 3.66
N VAL A 52 -9.91 -6.02 4.47
CA VAL A 52 -10.59 -5.70 5.74
C VAL A 52 -12.05 -5.30 5.51
N MET A 53 -12.34 -4.53 4.46
CA MET A 53 -13.73 -4.14 4.14
C MET A 53 -14.58 -5.35 3.71
N ASN A 54 -14.04 -6.25 2.90
CA ASN A 54 -14.73 -7.47 2.50
C ASN A 54 -14.92 -8.43 3.69
N GLU A 55 -13.92 -8.54 4.56
CA GLU A 55 -13.99 -9.32 5.79
C GLU A 55 -15.08 -8.78 6.72
N ALA A 56 -15.09 -7.47 6.98
CA ALA A 56 -16.09 -6.82 7.82
C ALA A 56 -17.51 -7.04 7.30
N ARG A 57 -17.71 -6.89 5.97
CA ARG A 57 -18.99 -7.14 5.33
C ARG A 57 -19.44 -8.59 5.46
N ALA A 58 -18.53 -9.53 5.20
CA ALA A 58 -18.82 -10.96 5.32
C ALA A 58 -19.15 -11.32 6.76
N LYS A 59 -18.36 -10.82 7.73
CA LYS A 59 -18.56 -11.04 9.16
C LYS A 59 -19.91 -10.49 9.62
N ALA A 60 -20.28 -9.28 9.21
CA ALA A 60 -21.58 -8.68 9.52
C ALA A 60 -22.75 -9.55 9.01
N ALA A 61 -22.64 -10.07 7.79
CA ALA A 61 -23.65 -10.92 7.18
C ALA A 61 -23.74 -12.32 7.84
N LEU A 62 -22.59 -12.93 8.13
CA LEU A 62 -22.53 -14.28 8.71
C LEU A 62 -23.00 -14.29 10.16
N GLU A 63 -22.56 -13.31 10.94
CA GLU A 63 -22.84 -13.24 12.39
C GLU A 63 -24.12 -12.45 12.70
N ARG A 64 -24.77 -11.90 11.67
CA ARG A 64 -26.01 -11.11 11.74
C ARG A 64 -25.94 -9.95 12.73
N LYS A 65 -24.77 -9.30 12.80
CA LYS A 65 -24.54 -8.15 13.68
C LYS A 65 -23.86 -7.03 12.93
N GLU A 66 -23.86 -5.84 13.54
CA GLU A 66 -23.13 -4.70 12.99
C GLU A 66 -21.63 -4.89 13.23
N ILE A 67 -20.82 -4.68 12.19
CA ILE A 67 -19.35 -4.69 12.28
C ILE A 67 -18.83 -3.32 11.90
N THR A 68 -17.99 -2.74 12.77
CA THR A 68 -17.36 -1.44 12.56
C THR A 68 -15.95 -1.62 12.02
N VAL A 69 -15.62 -0.94 10.94
CA VAL A 69 -14.25 -0.79 10.46
C VAL A 69 -13.73 0.56 10.90
N GLN A 70 -12.67 0.58 11.70
CA GLN A 70 -11.96 1.79 12.06
C GLN A 70 -10.69 1.91 11.21
N LEU A 71 -10.55 3.03 10.53
CA LEU A 71 -9.39 3.35 9.71
C LEU A 71 -8.41 4.22 10.51
N ASN A 72 -7.13 4.13 10.14
CA ASN A 72 -6.03 4.88 10.74
C ASN A 72 -5.85 4.62 12.24
N THR A 73 -6.14 3.39 12.68
CA THR A 73 -5.89 2.97 14.06
C THR A 73 -5.18 1.62 14.07
N SER A 74 -4.15 1.53 14.91
CA SER A 74 -3.41 0.30 15.20
C SER A 74 -3.35 0.00 16.69
N ILE A 75 -4.05 0.80 17.50
CA ILE A 75 -3.95 0.78 18.97
C ILE A 75 -4.99 -0.17 19.58
N VAL A 76 -6.06 -0.45 18.84
CA VAL A 76 -7.14 -1.34 19.25
C VAL A 76 -6.97 -2.64 18.47
N GLU A 77 -6.96 -3.77 19.17
CA GLU A 77 -6.97 -5.08 18.52
C GLU A 77 -8.31 -5.32 17.83
N ASN A 78 -8.32 -6.20 16.82
CA ASN A 78 -9.56 -6.65 16.22
C ASN A 78 -10.36 -7.45 17.23
N ASP A 79 -11.66 -7.19 17.28
CA ASP A 79 -12.57 -7.89 18.17
C ASP A 79 -13.78 -8.41 17.37
N ASP A 80 -14.71 -9.02 18.10
CA ASP A 80 -15.95 -9.56 17.62
C ASP A 80 -16.79 -8.54 16.83
N HIS A 81 -16.78 -7.26 17.21
CA HIS A 81 -17.61 -6.20 16.58
C HIS A 81 -16.82 -5.15 15.79
N GLN A 82 -15.48 -5.19 15.84
CA GLN A 82 -14.64 -4.15 15.27
C GLN A 82 -13.42 -4.73 14.57
N LEU A 83 -13.18 -4.29 13.34
CA LEU A 83 -11.94 -4.51 12.61
C LEU A 83 -11.20 -3.18 12.44
N ASN A 84 -9.89 -3.23 12.52
CA ASN A 84 -9.01 -2.07 12.45
C ASN A 84 -8.12 -2.19 11.22
N TRP A 85 -7.90 -1.04 10.57
CA TRP A 85 -6.98 -0.95 9.45
C TRP A 85 -6.11 0.30 9.58
N ILE A 86 -4.84 0.14 9.24
CA ILE A 86 -3.87 1.24 9.10
C ILE A 86 -3.10 1.04 7.81
N ALA A 87 -2.73 2.15 7.17
CA ALA A 87 -1.91 2.11 5.96
C ALA A 87 -0.51 1.52 6.26
N SER A 88 0.04 0.83 5.27
CA SER A 88 1.33 0.14 5.34
C SER A 88 2.46 1.02 4.80
N GLY A 89 3.62 0.98 5.46
CA GLY A 89 4.81 1.70 5.01
C GLY A 89 4.67 3.22 5.15
N LYS A 90 4.88 3.95 4.05
CA LYS A 90 4.80 5.43 4.01
C LYS A 90 3.42 5.96 3.61
N SER A 91 2.52 5.07 3.20
CA SER A 91 1.18 5.44 2.75
C SER A 91 0.34 5.99 3.91
N ILE A 92 -0.57 6.91 3.62
CA ILE A 92 -1.47 7.49 4.61
C ILE A 92 -2.90 7.60 4.06
N LEU A 93 -3.89 7.62 4.96
CA LEU A 93 -5.24 8.02 4.59
C LEU A 93 -5.28 9.54 4.38
N LYS A 94 -5.92 10.01 3.31
CA LYS A 94 -6.05 11.44 3.02
C LYS A 94 -6.80 12.16 4.14
N ALA A 95 -6.31 13.34 4.52
CA ALA A 95 -6.94 14.15 5.55
C ALA A 95 -8.39 14.51 5.14
N GLY A 96 -9.32 14.36 6.08
CA GLY A 96 -10.75 14.61 5.84
C GLY A 96 -11.52 13.43 5.24
N SER A 97 -10.88 12.29 4.95
CA SER A 97 -11.60 11.05 4.71
C SER A 97 -12.27 10.56 6.00
N ASP A 98 -13.41 9.88 5.84
CA ASP A 98 -14.08 9.21 6.96
C ASP A 98 -13.12 8.20 7.60
N THR A 99 -13.14 8.13 8.94
CA THR A 99 -12.26 7.23 9.70
C THR A 99 -13.00 6.00 10.21
N SER A 100 -14.32 5.92 10.01
CA SER A 100 -15.13 4.81 10.49
C SER A 100 -16.21 4.47 9.47
N LEU A 101 -16.45 3.18 9.27
CA LEU A 101 -17.51 2.67 8.42
C LEU A 101 -18.16 1.45 9.06
N VAL A 102 -19.49 1.41 9.12
CA VAL A 102 -20.22 0.32 9.77
C VAL A 102 -20.99 -0.49 8.73
N PHE A 103 -20.75 -1.81 8.70
CA PHE A 103 -21.54 -2.75 7.92
C PHE A 103 -22.70 -3.29 8.74
N LEU A 104 -23.89 -3.29 8.14
CA LEU A 104 -25.10 -3.88 8.70
C LEU A 104 -25.17 -5.39 8.40
N PRO A 105 -25.98 -6.15 9.14
CA PRO A 105 -26.23 -7.58 8.88
C PRO A 105 -26.67 -7.92 7.45
N MET A 106 -27.27 -6.98 6.74
CA MET A 106 -27.67 -7.13 5.33
C MET A 106 -26.52 -6.87 4.34
N GLY A 107 -25.31 -6.61 4.82
CA GLY A 107 -24.14 -6.26 4.00
C GLY A 107 -24.17 -4.85 3.43
N LEU A 108 -25.10 -4.01 3.86
CA LEU A 108 -25.22 -2.58 3.53
C LEU A 108 -24.33 -1.73 4.44
N VAL A 109 -23.99 -0.52 4.00
CA VAL A 109 -23.30 0.45 4.85
C VAL A 109 -24.32 1.25 5.66
N LYS A 110 -24.13 1.32 6.98
CA LYS A 110 -25.03 2.04 7.90
C LYS A 110 -25.01 3.54 7.61
N GLY A 111 -26.19 4.12 7.39
CA GLY A 111 -26.35 5.56 7.16
C GLY A 111 -25.86 6.07 5.81
N ALA A 112 -25.37 5.20 4.92
CA ALA A 112 -24.93 5.60 3.59
C ALA A 112 -26.12 5.98 2.69
N THR A 113 -26.10 7.20 2.16
CA THR A 113 -27.04 7.67 1.12
C THR A 113 -26.41 7.67 -0.27
N THR A 114 -25.09 7.90 -0.32
CA THR A 114 -24.23 7.80 -1.50
C THR A 114 -23.11 6.78 -1.26
N ASP A 115 -22.31 6.52 -2.28
CA ASP A 115 -21.10 5.72 -2.16
C ASP A 115 -20.07 6.46 -1.30
N THR A 116 -19.31 5.73 -0.48
CA THR A 116 -18.25 6.26 0.37
C THR A 116 -16.90 5.97 -0.25
N SER A 117 -16.02 6.97 -0.30
CA SER A 117 -14.71 6.85 -0.93
C SER A 117 -13.58 7.13 0.06
N PHE A 118 -12.62 6.22 0.16
CA PHE A 118 -11.39 6.41 0.93
C PHE A 118 -10.23 6.63 -0.02
N VAL A 119 -9.49 7.73 0.18
CA VAL A 119 -8.31 8.04 -0.62
C VAL A 119 -7.07 7.71 0.19
N ILE A 120 -6.24 6.80 -0.31
CA ILE A 120 -4.92 6.48 0.25
C ILE A 120 -3.87 7.18 -0.57
N CYS A 121 -2.99 7.95 0.07
CA CYS A 121 -1.87 8.63 -0.56
C CYS A 121 -0.57 7.91 -0.26
N ASP A 122 0.41 7.98 -1.17
CA ASP A 122 1.73 7.36 -0.99
C ASP A 122 2.55 7.98 0.17
N GLN A 123 2.26 9.23 0.54
CA GLN A 123 2.85 9.99 1.66
C GLN A 123 2.06 11.29 1.94
N ALA A 124 2.41 12.03 3.00
CA ALA A 124 1.72 13.27 3.42
C ALA A 124 1.72 14.41 2.40
N SER A 125 2.72 14.45 1.52
CA SER A 125 2.83 15.37 0.37
C SER A 125 2.75 14.58 -0.95
N GLY A 126 2.01 13.48 -0.93
CA GLY A 126 2.02 12.46 -1.97
C GLY A 126 1.68 12.98 -3.36
N SER A 127 2.36 12.47 -4.38
CA SER A 127 2.02 12.78 -5.78
C SER A 127 1.04 11.79 -6.36
N VAL A 128 0.88 10.62 -5.73
CA VAL A 128 0.04 9.52 -6.23
C VAL A 128 -0.88 9.02 -5.12
N SER A 129 -2.11 8.74 -5.48
CA SER A 129 -3.13 8.19 -4.59
C SER A 129 -3.89 7.05 -5.24
N LYS A 130 -4.48 6.17 -4.43
CA LYS A 130 -5.49 5.20 -4.86
C LYS A 130 -6.77 5.44 -4.10
N THR A 131 -7.90 5.35 -4.80
CA THR A 131 -9.21 5.53 -4.18
C THR A 131 -9.89 4.19 -4.06
N VAL A 132 -10.45 3.88 -2.90
CA VAL A 132 -11.32 2.70 -2.70
C VAL A 132 -12.72 3.21 -2.44
N VAL A 133 -13.66 2.81 -3.30
CA VAL A 133 -15.06 3.18 -3.19
C VAL A 133 -15.86 2.00 -2.68
N ILE A 134 -16.69 2.26 -1.67
CA ILE A 134 -17.63 1.30 -1.12
C ILE A 134 -19.01 1.82 -1.51
N SER A 135 -19.75 1.01 -2.26
CA SER A 135 -21.10 1.42 -2.62
C SER A 135 -21.99 1.47 -1.38
N ARG A 136 -23.12 2.19 -1.46
CA ARG A 136 -24.19 2.10 -0.44
C ARG A 136 -24.60 0.65 -0.14
N MET A 137 -24.51 -0.23 -1.15
CA MET A 137 -24.82 -1.66 -1.03
C MET A 137 -23.70 -2.49 -0.38
N GLY A 138 -22.61 -1.85 0.03
CA GLY A 138 -21.45 -2.44 0.67
C GLY A 138 -20.49 -3.14 -0.29
N THR A 139 -20.65 -2.99 -1.61
CA THR A 139 -19.69 -3.57 -2.56
C THR A 139 -18.41 -2.74 -2.57
N VAL A 140 -17.27 -3.38 -2.34
CA VAL A 140 -15.95 -2.74 -2.36
C VAL A 140 -15.42 -2.75 -3.79
N GLN A 141 -15.07 -1.58 -4.32
CA GLN A 141 -14.50 -1.39 -5.64
C GLN A 141 -13.24 -0.53 -5.53
N GLN A 142 -12.16 -0.97 -6.17
CA GLN A 142 -10.97 -0.13 -6.32
C GLN A 142 -11.23 0.85 -7.47
N VAL A 143 -11.05 2.14 -7.20
CA VAL A 143 -11.14 3.22 -8.17
C VAL A 143 -9.72 3.72 -8.51
N GLU A 144 -9.59 4.31 -9.70
CA GLU A 144 -8.35 4.62 -10.38
C GLU A 144 -7.28 5.37 -9.55
N GLU A 145 -6.05 5.32 -10.07
CA GLU A 145 -4.92 6.10 -9.56
C GLU A 145 -5.17 7.60 -9.80
N GLY A 146 -4.85 8.42 -8.81
CA GLY A 146 -5.02 9.87 -8.86
C GLY A 146 -3.88 10.60 -8.17
N THR A 147 -4.09 11.88 -7.89
CA THR A 147 -3.16 12.70 -7.11
C THR A 147 -3.72 12.93 -5.71
N CYS A 148 -2.84 12.87 -4.71
CA CYS A 148 -3.15 13.38 -3.38
C CYS A 148 -3.19 14.92 -3.44
#